data_AF-A0A1H8QVU4-F1
#
_entry.id   AF-A0A1H8QVU4-F1
#
_cell.length_a   1.000
_cell.length_b   1.000
_cell.length_c   1.000
_cell.angle_alpha   90.00
_cell.angle_beta   90.00
_cell.angle_gamma   90.00
#
_symmetry.space_group_name_H-M   'P 1'
#
loop_
_entity.id
_entity.type
_entity.pdbx_description
1 polymer ?
#
loop_
_entity_poly.entity_id
_entity_poly.type
_entity_poly.pdbx_seq_one_letter_code
_entity_poly.pdbx_strand_id
1 'polypeptide(L)'
;MATATKDENQELFEQTIRSLEAQLANAGAHLTIDASARLAYAREIKLMADRLRHDAFTGKITWGQAAAQAQETRNTVMAIIRSRSTSVGRAVAQRIKAQGYTLNELVARQTTRMYGPGATFSRLTASQRNIVYASIVSSAGKSNPAVTQTMSRLSYVGRGVIFVSLGLSIYNVTTSTNKVAAAGKEIAVNGAGVAGGMAGGALAGLACGPGAPVCVTVGAFVGGALAAFGVSSIW
;
A
#
# COMPACT_ATOMS: atom_id res chain seq x y z
N MET A 1 10.37 35.75 -27.14
CA MET A 1 9.34 34.68 -27.11
C MET A 1 9.30 34.10 -28.51
N ALA A 2 10.01 32.99 -28.76
CA ALA A 2 10.02 32.35 -30.07
C ALA A 2 8.71 31.58 -30.25
N THR A 3 8.00 31.83 -31.34
CA THR A 3 6.80 31.09 -31.72
C THR A 3 7.21 29.71 -32.24
N ALA A 4 6.95 28.66 -31.45
CA ALA A 4 7.15 27.27 -31.85
C ALA A 4 6.41 26.97 -33.16
N THR A 5 7.04 26.20 -34.06
CA THR A 5 6.43 25.85 -35.35
C THR A 5 5.26 24.90 -35.16
N LYS A 6 4.38 24.77 -36.16
CA LYS A 6 3.18 23.90 -36.07
C LYS A 6 3.54 22.44 -35.75
N ASP A 7 4.67 21.96 -36.28
CA ASP A 7 5.16 20.60 -36.09
C ASP A 7 5.70 20.39 -34.66
N GLU A 8 6.43 21.38 -34.12
CA GLU A 8 6.94 21.37 -32.74
C GLU A 8 5.79 21.32 -31.70
N ASN A 9 4.70 22.05 -31.97
CA ASN A 9 3.52 22.01 -31.10
C ASN A 9 2.78 20.65 -31.16
N GLN A 10 2.80 19.97 -32.30
CA GLN A 10 2.19 18.64 -32.45
C GLN A 10 3.01 17.57 -31.71
N GLU A 11 4.34 17.60 -31.83
CA GLU A 11 5.22 16.68 -31.09
C GLU A 11 5.10 16.87 -29.57
N LEU A 12 5.07 18.12 -29.12
CA LEU A 12 4.88 18.44 -27.70
C LEU A 12 3.53 17.93 -27.18
N PHE A 13 2.46 18.06 -27.97
CA PHE A 13 1.14 17.55 -27.62
C PHE A 13 1.15 16.02 -27.48
N GLU A 14 1.71 15.31 -28.45
CA GLU A 14 1.83 13.84 -28.42
C GLU A 14 2.66 13.35 -27.22
N GLN A 15 3.77 14.03 -26.92
CA GLN A 15 4.59 13.73 -25.73
C GLN A 15 3.81 13.96 -24.43
N THR A 16 2.98 15.00 -24.37
CA THR A 16 2.15 15.32 -23.21
C THR A 16 1.08 14.26 -22.99
N ILE A 17 0.40 13.82 -24.05
CA ILE A 17 -0.60 12.74 -23.98
C ILE A 17 0.06 11.44 -23.50
N ARG A 18 1.23 11.07 -24.04
CA ARG A 18 1.97 9.88 -23.60
C ARG A 18 2.43 9.96 -22.14
N SER A 19 2.89 11.14 -21.70
CA SER A 19 3.20 11.37 -20.29
C SER A 19 1.97 11.17 -19.41
N LEU A 20 0.79 11.64 -19.85
CA LEU A 20 -0.46 11.46 -19.12
C LEU A 20 -0.86 9.97 -19.05
N GLU A 21 -0.74 9.23 -20.16
CA GLU A 21 -0.97 7.78 -20.22
C GLU A 21 -0.06 7.01 -19.25
N ALA A 22 1.23 7.35 -19.24
CA ALA A 22 2.20 6.76 -18.31
C ALA A 22 1.86 7.09 -16.85
N GLN A 23 1.33 8.27 -16.57
CA GLN A 23 0.86 8.63 -15.22
C GLN A 23 -0.39 7.88 -14.80
N LEU A 24 -1.31 7.62 -15.73
CA LEU A 24 -2.46 6.75 -15.47
C LEU A 24 -1.98 5.33 -15.15
N ALA A 25 -1.04 4.77 -15.93
CA ALA A 25 -0.44 3.47 -15.66
C ALA A 25 0.27 3.44 -14.29
N ASN A 26 1.07 4.46 -13.98
CA ASN A 26 1.77 4.63 -12.71
C ASN A 26 0.79 4.68 -11.52
N ALA A 27 -0.20 5.56 -11.57
CA ALA A 27 -1.23 5.70 -10.53
C ALA A 27 -2.03 4.40 -10.37
N GLY A 28 -2.45 3.77 -11.47
CA GLY A 28 -3.18 2.51 -11.46
C GLY A 28 -2.37 1.37 -10.84
N ALA A 29 -1.08 1.26 -11.17
CA ALA A 29 -0.16 0.29 -10.59
C ALA A 29 0.02 0.52 -9.08
N HIS A 30 0.29 1.76 -8.66
CA HIS A 30 0.44 2.10 -7.24
C HIS A 30 -0.81 1.74 -6.42
N LEU A 31 -1.99 2.14 -6.89
CA LEU A 31 -3.27 1.83 -6.24
C LEU A 31 -3.51 0.33 -6.14
N THR A 32 -3.23 -0.42 -7.20
CA THR A 32 -3.47 -1.87 -7.25
C THR A 32 -2.52 -2.62 -6.32
N ILE A 33 -1.22 -2.28 -6.34
CA ILE A 33 -0.21 -2.90 -5.46
C ILE A 33 -0.56 -2.65 -4.00
N ASP A 34 -0.79 -1.39 -3.62
CA ASP A 34 -1.05 -1.04 -2.22
C ASP A 34 -2.38 -1.58 -1.69
N ALA A 35 -3.42 -1.58 -2.52
CA ALA A 35 -4.69 -2.18 -2.15
C ALA A 35 -4.57 -3.70 -1.96
N SER A 36 -3.85 -4.40 -2.87
CA SER A 36 -3.63 -5.84 -2.76
C SER A 36 -2.86 -6.20 -1.49
N ALA A 37 -1.81 -5.44 -1.16
CA ALA A 37 -1.04 -5.59 0.07
C ALA A 37 -1.92 -5.38 1.31
N ARG A 38 -2.82 -4.38 1.29
CA ARG A 38 -3.74 -4.13 2.41
C ARG A 38 -4.79 -5.21 2.59
N LEU A 39 -5.32 -5.76 1.51
CA LEU A 39 -6.29 -6.87 1.55
C LEU A 39 -5.63 -8.16 2.05
N ALA A 40 -4.40 -8.44 1.59
CA ALA A 40 -3.60 -9.55 2.10
C ALA A 40 -3.35 -9.41 3.60
N TYR A 41 -2.92 -8.23 4.07
CA TYR A 41 -2.76 -7.94 5.50
C TYR A 41 -4.03 -8.29 6.29
N ALA A 42 -5.19 -7.79 5.86
CA ALA A 42 -6.45 -7.99 6.58
C ALA A 42 -6.85 -9.47 6.66
N ARG A 43 -6.59 -10.23 5.59
CA ARG A 43 -6.81 -11.67 5.54
C ARG A 43 -5.88 -12.41 6.50
N GLU A 44 -4.57 -12.16 6.42
CA GLU A 44 -3.56 -12.88 7.21
C GLU A 44 -3.75 -12.67 8.71
N ILE A 45 -3.99 -11.43 9.15
CA ILE A 45 -4.21 -11.19 10.58
C ILE A 45 -5.50 -11.85 11.09
N LYS A 46 -6.52 -11.96 10.25
CA LYS A 46 -7.78 -12.61 10.62
C LYS A 46 -7.58 -14.10 10.77
N LEU A 47 -6.97 -14.76 9.78
CA LEU A 47 -6.66 -16.19 9.81
C LEU A 47 -5.80 -16.53 11.04
N MET A 48 -4.77 -15.73 11.31
CA MET A 48 -3.91 -15.88 12.48
C MET A 48 -4.70 -15.78 13.80
N ALA A 49 -5.54 -14.76 13.95
CA ALA A 49 -6.33 -14.59 15.18
C ALA A 49 -7.37 -15.71 15.38
N ASP A 50 -7.99 -16.18 14.30
CA ASP A 50 -8.99 -17.25 14.35
C ASP A 50 -8.32 -18.59 14.74
N ARG A 51 -7.14 -18.87 14.19
CA ARG A 51 -6.34 -20.04 14.57
C ARG A 51 -5.91 -20.00 16.04
N LEU A 52 -5.31 -18.88 16.48
CA LEU A 52 -4.82 -18.76 17.86
C LEU A 52 -5.95 -18.84 18.90
N ARG A 53 -7.13 -18.33 18.56
CA ARG A 53 -8.32 -18.54 19.39
C ARG A 53 -8.71 -20.00 19.49
N HIS A 54 -8.76 -20.70 18.35
CA HIS A 54 -9.13 -22.10 18.33
C HIS A 54 -8.14 -22.95 19.14
N ASP A 55 -6.84 -22.71 18.97
CA ASP A 55 -5.80 -23.42 19.71
C ASP A 55 -5.85 -23.10 21.22
N ALA A 56 -6.16 -21.86 21.61
CA ALA A 56 -6.36 -21.50 23.01
C ALA A 56 -7.62 -22.12 23.62
N PHE A 57 -8.71 -22.14 22.86
CA PHE A 57 -10.00 -22.70 23.30
C PHE A 57 -9.93 -24.22 23.48
N THR A 58 -9.20 -24.91 22.59
CA THR A 58 -8.97 -26.36 22.66
C THR A 58 -7.88 -26.76 23.66
N GLY A 59 -7.29 -25.80 24.37
CA GLY A 59 -6.27 -26.05 25.39
C GLY A 59 -4.89 -26.43 24.83
N LYS A 60 -4.66 -26.33 23.52
CA LYS A 60 -3.34 -26.57 22.91
C LYS A 60 -2.31 -25.53 23.33
N ILE A 61 -2.76 -24.29 23.55
CA ILE A 61 -1.97 -23.19 24.09
C ILE A 61 -2.76 -22.44 25.15
N THR A 62 -2.07 -21.71 26.03
CA THR A 62 -2.73 -20.79 26.96
C THR A 62 -3.16 -19.50 26.25
N TRP A 63 -4.16 -18.80 26.80
CA TRP A 63 -4.54 -17.48 26.29
C TRP A 63 -3.38 -16.48 26.31
N GLY A 64 -2.50 -16.56 27.30
CA GLY A 64 -1.28 -15.73 27.37
C GLY A 64 -0.32 -16.00 26.20
N GLN A 65 -0.05 -17.27 25.89
CA GLN A 65 0.75 -17.66 24.73
C GLN A 65 0.10 -17.21 23.42
N ALA A 66 -1.21 -17.41 23.29
CA ALA A 66 -1.97 -16.95 22.13
C ALA A 66 -1.86 -15.43 21.93
N ALA A 67 -1.96 -14.64 23.00
CA ALA A 67 -1.84 -13.19 22.94
C ALA A 67 -0.43 -12.72 22.57
N ALA A 68 0.61 -13.37 23.11
CA ALA A 68 2.01 -13.09 22.76
C ALA A 68 2.26 -13.37 21.27
N GLN A 69 1.88 -14.56 20.80
CA GLN A 69 2.04 -14.95 19.41
C GLN A 69 1.22 -14.07 18.46
N ALA A 70 0.02 -13.65 18.86
CA ALA A 70 -0.81 -12.74 18.07
C ALA A 70 -0.16 -11.36 17.90
N GLN A 71 0.46 -10.84 18.96
CA GLN A 71 1.16 -9.55 18.94
C GLN A 71 2.40 -9.62 18.04
N GLU A 72 3.23 -10.64 18.21
CA GLU A 72 4.45 -10.84 17.42
C GLU A 72 4.11 -11.03 15.94
N THR A 73 3.21 -11.98 15.63
CA THR A 73 2.83 -12.29 14.25
C THR A 73 2.22 -11.07 13.56
N ARG A 74 1.36 -10.30 14.24
CA ARG A 74 0.79 -9.07 13.68
C ARG A 74 1.88 -8.05 13.32
N ASN A 75 2.90 -7.89 14.15
CA ASN A 75 3.99 -6.96 13.89
C ASN A 75 4.84 -7.43 12.71
N THR A 76 5.12 -8.73 12.62
CA THR A 76 5.82 -9.34 11.48
C THR A 76 5.02 -9.17 10.18
N VAL A 77 3.73 -9.50 10.19
CA VAL A 77 2.84 -9.31 9.03
C VAL A 77 2.80 -7.82 8.63
N MET A 78 2.78 -6.90 9.59
CA MET A 78 2.82 -5.46 9.30
C MET A 78 4.13 -5.06 8.60
N ALA A 79 5.28 -5.57 9.04
CA ALA A 79 6.57 -5.30 8.43
C ALA A 79 6.67 -5.87 7.01
N ILE A 80 6.24 -7.12 6.80
CA ILE A 80 6.24 -7.77 5.47
C ILE A 80 5.32 -7.03 4.50
N ILE A 81 4.12 -6.64 4.94
CA ILE A 81 3.20 -5.94 4.06
C ILE A 81 3.76 -4.58 3.66
N ARG A 82 4.44 -3.87 4.58
CA ARG A 82 5.12 -2.62 4.24
C ARG A 82 6.22 -2.84 3.21
N SER A 83 7.05 -3.87 3.33
CA SER A 83 8.11 -4.10 2.34
C SER A 83 7.58 -4.41 0.94
N ARG A 84 6.32 -4.87 0.84
CA ARG A 84 5.63 -5.14 -0.43
C ARG A 84 4.75 -3.99 -0.94
N SER A 85 4.57 -2.93 -0.15
CA SER A 85 3.83 -1.73 -0.56
C SER A 85 4.72 -0.78 -1.35
N THR A 86 4.10 0.05 -2.20
CA THR A 86 4.81 1.14 -2.87
C THR A 86 5.35 2.15 -1.85
N SER A 87 6.25 3.03 -2.27
CA SER A 87 6.73 4.14 -1.44
C SER A 87 5.57 4.97 -0.87
N VAL A 88 4.57 5.28 -1.68
CA VAL A 88 3.36 6.02 -1.28
C VAL A 88 2.55 5.25 -0.23
N GLY A 89 2.22 3.99 -0.49
CA GLY A 89 1.46 3.16 0.44
C GLY A 89 2.19 2.95 1.77
N ARG A 90 3.52 2.76 1.73
CA ARG A 90 4.37 2.71 2.92
C ARG A 90 4.27 3.98 3.74
N ALA A 91 4.37 5.14 3.09
CA ALA A 91 4.32 6.43 3.79
C ALA A 91 2.98 6.67 4.47
N VAL A 92 1.87 6.32 3.80
CA VAL A 92 0.53 6.34 4.40
C VAL A 92 0.45 5.37 5.59
N ALA A 93 0.95 4.14 5.44
CA ALA A 93 0.91 3.14 6.50
C ALA A 93 1.75 3.55 7.73
N GLN A 94 2.87 4.23 7.52
CA GLN A 94 3.75 4.74 8.57
C GLN A 94 3.13 5.96 9.27
N ARG A 95 2.45 6.85 8.53
CA ARG A 95 1.67 7.96 9.11
C ARG A 95 0.54 7.47 10.01
N ILE A 96 -0.14 6.39 9.63
CA ILE A 96 -1.26 5.83 10.42
C ILE A 96 -0.73 5.20 11.72
N LYS A 97 0.39 4.47 11.66
CA LYS A 97 0.99 3.85 12.84
C LYS A 97 2.47 3.60 12.60
N ALA A 98 3.38 4.27 13.29
CA ALA A 98 4.81 4.05 13.06
C ALA A 98 5.25 2.62 13.44
N GLN A 99 4.90 2.16 14.63
CA GLN A 99 5.33 0.86 15.20
C GLN A 99 4.19 0.07 15.84
N GLY A 100 4.35 -1.26 15.92
CA GLY A 100 3.47 -2.15 16.67
C GLY A 100 3.47 -1.87 18.17
N TYR A 101 2.44 -2.32 18.90
CA TYR A 101 2.44 -2.25 20.37
C TYR A 101 3.13 -3.48 20.94
N THR A 102 3.78 -3.33 22.10
CA THR A 102 4.30 -4.46 22.89
C THR A 102 3.15 -5.22 23.56
N LEU A 103 3.40 -6.46 23.99
CA LEU A 103 2.40 -7.24 24.71
C LEU A 103 1.96 -6.53 26.01
N ASN A 104 2.90 -5.94 26.75
CA ASN A 104 2.60 -5.23 28.00
C ASN A 104 1.71 -3.99 27.76
N GLU A 105 1.97 -3.23 26.70
CA GLU A 105 1.11 -2.11 26.31
C GLU A 105 -0.30 -2.57 25.93
N LEU A 106 -0.41 -3.70 25.21
CA LEU A 106 -1.70 -4.28 24.85
C LEU A 106 -2.45 -4.75 26.08
N VAL A 107 -1.78 -5.44 27.01
CA VAL A 107 -2.35 -5.89 28.27
C VAL A 107 -2.87 -4.69 29.08
N ALA A 108 -2.04 -3.67 29.30
CA ALA A 108 -2.43 -2.48 30.04
C ALA A 108 -3.66 -1.80 29.39
N ARG A 109 -3.61 -1.53 28.09
CA ARG A 109 -4.73 -0.91 27.34
C ARG A 109 -6.01 -1.72 27.43
N GLN A 110 -5.92 -3.05 27.29
CA GLN A 110 -7.09 -3.92 27.36
C GLN A 110 -7.65 -4.02 28.78
N THR A 111 -6.79 -4.09 29.79
CA THR A 111 -7.20 -4.05 31.20
C THR A 111 -7.93 -2.76 31.52
N THR A 112 -7.38 -1.60 31.16
CA THR A 112 -8.03 -0.30 31.38
C THR A 112 -9.36 -0.20 30.61
N ARG A 113 -9.40 -0.70 29.37
CA ARG A 113 -10.62 -0.67 28.54
C ARG A 113 -11.75 -1.53 29.10
N MET A 114 -11.43 -2.66 29.75
CA MET A 114 -12.42 -3.62 30.24
C MET A 114 -12.81 -3.41 31.70
N TYR A 115 -11.87 -2.95 32.53
CA TYR A 115 -12.02 -2.90 33.98
C TYR A 115 -11.82 -1.49 34.56
N GLY A 116 -11.60 -0.47 33.71
CA GLY A 116 -11.51 0.93 34.11
C GLY A 116 -10.07 1.43 34.38
N PRO A 117 -9.89 2.75 34.57
CA PRO A 117 -8.59 3.42 34.60
C PRO A 117 -7.69 3.04 35.81
N GLY A 118 -8.26 2.56 36.91
CA GLY A 118 -7.50 2.11 38.09
C GLY A 118 -7.17 0.61 38.12
N ALA A 119 -7.60 -0.16 37.11
CA ALA A 119 -7.42 -1.61 37.10
C ALA A 119 -5.98 -2.01 36.76
N THR A 120 -5.42 -2.95 37.53
CA THR A 120 -4.09 -3.51 37.30
C THR A 120 -4.19 -4.97 36.91
N PHE A 121 -3.52 -5.38 35.83
CA PHE A 121 -3.60 -6.75 35.31
C PHE A 121 -3.19 -7.81 36.34
N SER A 122 -2.19 -7.52 37.18
CA SER A 122 -1.72 -8.42 38.25
C SER A 122 -2.75 -8.67 39.35
N ARG A 123 -3.69 -7.74 39.57
CA ARG A 123 -4.77 -7.85 40.57
C ARG A 123 -6.02 -8.57 40.04
N LEU A 124 -6.06 -8.87 38.75
CA LEU A 124 -7.16 -9.60 38.13
C LEU A 124 -7.09 -11.09 38.48
N THR A 125 -8.25 -11.74 38.56
CA THR A 125 -8.33 -13.20 38.71
C THR A 125 -7.78 -13.91 37.46
N ALA A 126 -7.43 -15.19 37.56
CA ALA A 126 -6.93 -15.95 36.40
C ALA A 126 -7.92 -15.95 35.22
N SER A 127 -9.22 -16.05 35.51
CA SER A 127 -10.28 -15.96 34.48
C SER A 127 -10.32 -14.59 33.82
N GLN A 128 -10.28 -13.51 34.61
CA GLN A 128 -10.23 -12.13 34.08
C GLN A 128 -8.98 -11.89 33.23
N ARG A 129 -7.82 -12.40 33.64
CA ARG A 129 -6.57 -12.32 32.85
C ARG A 129 -6.71 -13.03 31.50
N ASN A 130 -7.35 -14.20 31.47
CA ASN A 130 -7.63 -14.92 30.21
C ASN A 130 -8.57 -14.13 29.30
N ILE A 131 -9.57 -13.42 29.84
CA ILE A 131 -10.46 -12.55 29.06
C ILE A 131 -9.67 -11.40 28.41
N VAL A 132 -8.76 -10.77 29.16
CA VAL A 132 -7.88 -9.71 28.62
C VAL A 132 -7.05 -10.26 27.46
N TYR A 133 -6.38 -11.40 27.65
CA TYR A 133 -5.60 -12.04 26.60
C TYR A 133 -6.43 -12.44 25.39
N ALA A 134 -7.61 -13.03 25.59
CA ALA A 134 -8.54 -13.35 24.51
C ALA A 134 -8.96 -12.11 23.71
N SER A 135 -9.10 -10.96 24.39
CA SER A 135 -9.36 -9.68 23.71
C SER A 135 -8.18 -9.17 22.88
N ILE A 136 -6.95 -9.41 23.35
CA ILE A 136 -5.75 -9.08 22.57
C ILE A 136 -5.77 -9.87 21.27
N VAL A 137 -5.93 -11.19 21.32
CA VAL A 137 -6.04 -12.06 20.14
C VAL A 137 -7.18 -11.59 19.22
N SER A 138 -8.34 -11.27 19.81
CA SER A 138 -9.49 -10.69 19.09
C SER A 138 -9.16 -9.43 18.32
N SER A 139 -8.53 -8.48 18.99
CA SER A 139 -8.17 -7.19 18.41
C SER A 139 -7.04 -7.32 17.39
N ALA A 140 -6.15 -8.31 17.55
CA ALA A 140 -5.05 -8.57 16.64
C ALA A 140 -5.55 -8.94 15.24
N GLY A 141 -6.67 -9.67 15.14
CA GLY A 141 -7.31 -10.02 13.87
C GLY A 141 -8.21 -8.95 13.25
N LYS A 142 -8.43 -7.81 13.93
CA LYS A 142 -9.25 -6.71 13.39
C LYS A 142 -8.37 -5.73 12.60
N SER A 143 -8.69 -5.58 11.31
CA SER A 143 -8.24 -4.45 10.50
C SER A 143 -9.18 -3.25 10.69
N ASN A 144 -8.75 -2.05 10.28
CA ASN A 144 -9.64 -0.90 10.23
C ASN A 144 -10.59 -1.09 9.03
N PRO A 145 -11.92 -1.26 9.25
CA PRO A 145 -12.86 -1.59 8.20
C PRO A 145 -12.99 -0.46 7.17
N ALA A 146 -12.94 0.81 7.59
CA ALA A 146 -12.99 1.94 6.68
C ALA A 146 -11.79 1.93 5.74
N VAL A 147 -10.57 1.72 6.27
CA VAL A 147 -9.35 1.63 5.43
C VAL A 147 -9.42 0.43 4.49
N THR A 148 -9.86 -0.74 4.97
CA THR A 148 -9.98 -1.94 4.14
C THR A 148 -11.01 -1.74 3.01
N GLN A 149 -12.15 -1.12 3.29
CA GLN A 149 -13.18 -0.88 2.29
C GLN A 149 -12.77 0.17 1.26
N THR A 150 -12.14 1.27 1.70
CA THR A 150 -11.56 2.27 0.80
C THR A 150 -10.50 1.63 -0.10
N MET A 151 -9.62 0.80 0.44
CA MET A 151 -8.59 0.12 -0.36
C MET A 151 -9.18 -0.89 -1.35
N SER A 152 -10.24 -1.60 -0.99
CA SER A 152 -10.97 -2.44 -1.94
C SER A 152 -11.50 -1.63 -3.13
N ARG A 153 -12.17 -0.49 -2.87
CA ARG A 153 -12.66 0.41 -3.92
C ARG A 153 -11.52 0.97 -4.77
N LEU A 154 -10.42 1.40 -4.14
CA LEU A 154 -9.23 1.88 -4.85
C LEU A 154 -8.58 0.79 -5.71
N SER A 155 -8.66 -0.49 -5.33
CA SER A 155 -8.21 -1.58 -6.19
C SER A 155 -9.03 -1.66 -7.48
N TYR A 156 -10.35 -1.48 -7.40
CA TYR A 156 -11.20 -1.48 -8.59
C TYR A 156 -10.91 -0.27 -9.48
N VAL A 157 -10.75 0.91 -8.89
CA VAL A 157 -10.36 2.13 -9.60
C VAL A 157 -8.99 1.96 -10.26
N GLY A 158 -7.99 1.50 -9.52
CA GLY A 158 -6.63 1.29 -10.05
C GLY A 158 -6.60 0.31 -11.22
N ARG A 159 -7.35 -0.78 -11.13
CA ARG A 159 -7.53 -1.71 -12.26
C ARG A 159 -8.24 -1.06 -13.45
N GLY A 160 -9.29 -0.28 -13.21
CA GLY A 160 -9.99 0.45 -14.26
C GLY A 160 -9.07 1.43 -15.01
N VAL A 161 -8.23 2.16 -14.28
CA VAL A 161 -7.25 3.08 -14.87
C VAL A 161 -6.20 2.32 -15.69
N ILE A 162 -5.72 1.15 -15.22
CA ILE A 162 -4.83 0.29 -16.01
C ILE A 162 -5.52 -0.17 -17.30
N PHE A 163 -6.79 -0.58 -17.24
CA PHE A 163 -7.55 -0.97 -18.43
C PHE A 163 -7.68 0.16 -19.45
N VAL A 164 -7.92 1.39 -18.99
CA VAL A 164 -7.97 2.57 -19.86
C VAL A 164 -6.61 2.82 -20.52
N SER A 165 -5.52 2.78 -19.74
CA SER A 165 -4.16 2.96 -20.26
C SER A 165 -3.79 1.89 -21.29
N LEU A 166 -4.15 0.62 -21.06
CA LEU A 166 -3.98 -0.46 -22.03
C LEU A 166 -4.81 -0.25 -23.29
N GLY A 167 -6.05 0.22 -23.16
CA GLY A 167 -6.91 0.55 -24.30
C GLY A 167 -6.30 1.61 -25.21
N LEU A 168 -5.73 2.67 -24.60
CA LEU A 168 -5.01 3.73 -25.32
C LEU A 168 -3.75 3.19 -26.00
N SER A 169 -2.97 2.35 -25.30
CA SER A 169 -1.79 1.69 -25.89
C SER A 169 -2.17 0.84 -27.10
N ILE A 170 -3.25 0.05 -27.02
CA ILE A 170 -3.73 -0.77 -28.14
C ILE A 170 -4.16 0.11 -29.32
N TYR A 171 -4.85 1.23 -29.05
CA TYR A 171 -5.24 2.17 -30.07
C TYR A 171 -4.01 2.75 -30.81
N ASN A 172 -3.00 3.21 -30.07
CA ASN A 172 -1.76 3.73 -30.64
C ASN A 172 -1.01 2.68 -31.46
N VAL A 173 -0.94 1.44 -30.97
CA VAL A 173 -0.26 0.35 -31.69
C VAL A 173 -1.00 -0.01 -32.97
N THR A 174 -2.32 -0.13 -32.93
CA THR A 174 -3.14 -0.57 -34.07
C THR A 174 -3.25 0.47 -35.19
N THR A 175 -3.20 1.76 -34.85
CA THR A 175 -3.20 2.88 -35.80
C THR A 175 -1.80 3.20 -36.35
N SER A 176 -0.74 2.67 -35.74
CA SER A 176 0.63 2.90 -36.19
C SER A 176 1.01 2.13 -37.46
N THR A 177 1.87 2.73 -38.27
CA THR A 177 2.45 2.11 -39.48
C THR A 177 3.39 0.96 -39.12
N ASN A 178 4.16 1.09 -38.04
CA ASN A 178 5.04 0.04 -37.52
C ASN A 178 4.59 -0.40 -36.12
N LYS A 179 3.77 -1.45 -36.09
CA LYS A 179 3.14 -1.98 -34.88
C LYS A 179 4.14 -2.52 -33.85
N VAL A 180 5.23 -3.15 -34.32
CA VAL A 180 6.23 -3.75 -33.43
C VAL A 180 7.02 -2.67 -32.72
N ALA A 181 7.43 -1.64 -33.47
CA ALA A 181 8.02 -0.46 -32.88
C ALA A 181 7.02 0.14 -31.88
N ALA A 182 5.81 0.52 -32.31
CA ALA A 182 4.85 1.21 -31.44
C ALA A 182 4.57 0.47 -30.14
N ALA A 183 4.44 -0.86 -30.19
CA ALA A 183 4.28 -1.69 -28.99
C ALA A 183 5.49 -1.60 -28.05
N GLY A 184 6.71 -1.59 -28.60
CA GLY A 184 7.94 -1.36 -27.84
C GLY A 184 7.96 -0.01 -27.12
N LYS A 185 7.53 1.08 -27.77
CA LYS A 185 7.42 2.41 -27.11
C LYS A 185 6.44 2.41 -25.97
N GLU A 186 5.24 1.86 -26.19
CA GLU A 186 4.19 1.87 -25.17
C GLU A 186 4.63 1.11 -23.93
N ILE A 187 5.30 -0.03 -24.11
CA ILE A 187 5.87 -0.81 -23.01
C ILE A 187 6.97 -0.01 -22.30
N ALA A 188 7.89 0.59 -23.06
CA ALA A 188 9.02 1.32 -22.52
C ALA A 188 8.56 2.57 -21.74
N VAL A 189 7.67 3.37 -22.31
CA VAL A 189 7.17 4.63 -21.72
C VAL A 189 6.31 4.37 -20.48
N ASN A 190 5.33 3.46 -20.56
CA ASN A 190 4.48 3.13 -19.41
C ASN A 190 5.29 2.41 -18.31
N GLY A 191 6.19 1.51 -18.69
CA GLY A 191 7.09 0.83 -17.77
C GLY A 191 8.04 1.80 -17.06
N ALA A 192 8.63 2.74 -17.79
CA ALA A 192 9.47 3.80 -17.24
C ALA A 192 8.68 4.73 -16.32
N GLY A 193 7.43 5.08 -16.68
CA GLY A 193 6.56 5.89 -15.82
C GLY A 193 6.27 5.23 -14.47
N VAL A 194 5.95 3.94 -14.47
CA VAL A 194 5.71 3.18 -13.23
C VAL A 194 7.00 3.04 -12.41
N ALA A 195 8.10 2.62 -13.04
CA ALA A 195 9.38 2.43 -12.36
C ALA A 195 9.94 3.76 -11.82
N GLY A 196 9.88 4.81 -12.63
CA GLY A 196 10.24 6.17 -12.28
C GLY A 196 9.39 6.72 -11.14
N GLY A 197 8.10 6.38 -11.09
CA GLY A 197 7.23 6.77 -9.98
C GLY A 197 7.56 6.05 -8.68
N MET A 198 7.85 4.74 -8.74
CA MET A 198 8.31 4.01 -7.56
C MET A 198 9.64 4.57 -7.03
N ALA A 199 10.61 4.81 -7.91
CA ALA A 199 11.92 5.35 -7.58
C ALA A 199 11.83 6.78 -7.07
N GLY A 200 11.13 7.67 -7.78
CA GLY A 200 10.94 9.07 -7.39
C GLY A 200 10.23 9.21 -6.04
N GLY A 201 9.22 8.39 -5.77
CA GLY A 201 8.58 8.36 -4.45
C GLY A 201 9.52 7.83 -3.36
N ALA A 202 10.35 6.82 -3.64
CA ALA A 202 11.33 6.31 -2.68
C ALA A 202 12.39 7.37 -2.34
N LEU A 203 12.93 8.07 -3.35
CA LEU A 203 13.89 9.16 -3.18
C LEU A 203 13.29 10.32 -2.37
N ALA A 204 12.07 10.73 -2.70
CA ALA A 204 11.36 11.74 -1.92
C ALA A 204 11.08 11.29 -0.48
N GLY A 205 10.84 10.00 -0.25
CA GLY A 205 10.69 9.42 1.09
C GLY A 205 11.99 9.43 1.91
N LEU A 206 13.15 9.30 1.26
CA LEU A 206 14.45 9.48 1.93
C LEU A 206 14.67 10.94 2.33
N ALA A 207 14.23 11.89 1.51
CA ALA A 207 14.39 13.32 1.78
C ALA A 207 13.43 13.84 2.86
N CYS A 208 12.14 13.49 2.77
CA CYS A 208 11.10 14.00 3.66
C CYS A 208 10.78 13.10 4.86
N GLY A 209 11.38 11.91 4.89
CA GLY A 209 11.16 10.90 5.92
C GLY A 209 10.01 9.93 5.60
N PRO A 210 10.03 8.75 6.22
CA PRO A 210 9.14 7.64 5.90
C PRO A 210 7.65 7.91 6.20
N GLY A 211 7.32 8.92 7.01
CA GLY A 211 5.94 9.24 7.39
C GLY A 211 5.28 10.38 6.61
N ALA A 212 5.90 10.85 5.52
CA ALA A 212 5.48 12.04 4.78
C ALA A 212 4.77 11.67 3.45
N PRO A 213 3.49 11.26 3.46
CA PRO A 213 2.81 10.76 2.26
C PRO A 213 2.72 11.80 1.15
N VAL A 214 2.57 13.09 1.47
CA VAL A 214 2.45 14.16 0.46
C VAL A 214 3.74 14.29 -0.35
N CYS A 215 4.89 14.36 0.32
CA CYS A 215 6.18 14.45 -0.36
C CYS A 215 6.46 13.22 -1.23
N VAL A 216 6.18 12.03 -0.70
CA VAL A 216 6.35 10.77 -1.43
C VAL A 216 5.43 10.68 -2.65
N THR A 217 4.18 11.14 -2.55
CA THR A 217 3.28 11.19 -3.71
C THR A 217 3.75 12.16 -4.78
N VAL A 218 4.26 13.33 -4.40
CA VAL A 218 4.81 14.30 -5.35
C VAL A 218 6.05 13.72 -6.03
N GLY A 219 6.96 13.11 -5.27
CA GLY A 219 8.12 12.42 -5.83
C GLY A 219 7.74 11.29 -6.79
N ALA A 220 6.70 10.51 -6.46
CA ALA A 220 6.22 9.45 -7.34
C ALA A 220 5.58 9.97 -8.62
N PHE A 221 4.87 11.09 -8.54
CA PHE A 221 4.32 11.73 -9.72
C PHE A 221 5.45 12.32 -10.59
N VAL A 222 6.32 13.15 -10.03
CA VAL A 222 7.41 13.81 -10.77
C VAL A 222 8.37 12.79 -11.36
N GLY A 223 8.78 11.78 -10.59
CA GLY A 223 9.66 10.71 -11.07
C GLY A 223 9.03 9.90 -12.21
N GLY A 224 7.72 9.64 -12.16
CA GLY A 224 7.00 8.96 -13.23
C GLY A 224 6.92 9.78 -14.52
N ALA A 225 6.57 11.07 -14.41
CA ALA A 225 6.53 11.98 -15.56
C ALA A 225 7.90 12.11 -16.23
N LEU A 226 8.95 12.37 -15.45
CA LEU A 226 10.30 12.57 -15.98
C LEU A 226 10.86 11.31 -16.65
N ALA A 227 10.61 10.13 -16.08
CA ALA A 227 11.05 8.87 -16.67
C ALA A 227 10.29 8.55 -17.98
N ALA A 228 8.97 8.76 -17.99
CA ALA A 228 8.14 8.56 -19.18
C ALA A 228 8.54 9.52 -20.31
N PHE A 229 8.73 10.80 -19.99
CA PHE A 229 9.16 11.82 -20.95
C PHE A 229 10.58 11.56 -21.47
N GLY A 230 11.50 11.16 -20.59
CA GLY A 230 12.86 10.80 -20.97
C GLY A 230 12.89 9.65 -21.98
N VAL A 231 12.13 8.58 -21.70
CA VAL A 231 12.04 7.42 -22.61
C VAL A 231 11.30 7.75 -23.90
N SER A 232 10.25 8.59 -23.86
CA SER A 232 9.51 8.97 -25.06
C SER A 232 10.33 9.82 -26.02
N SER A 233 11.30 10.59 -25.52
CA SER A 233 12.19 11.48 -26.28
C SER A 233 13.36 10.74 -26.96
N ILE A 234 13.74 9.56 -26.44
CA ILE A 234 14.85 8.75 -26.96
C ILE A 234 14.39 7.85 -28.13
N TRP A 235 13.08 7.71 -28.32
CA TRP A 235 12.49 6.70 -29.18
C TRP A 235 11.71 7.30 -30.35
#